data_AF-A0A327R1I1-F1
#
_entry.id   AF-A0A327R1I1-F1
#
_cell.length_a   1.000
_cell.length_b   1.000
_cell.length_c   1.000
_cell.angle_alpha   90.00
_cell.angle_beta   90.00
_cell.angle_gamma   90.00
#
_symmetry.space_group_name_H-M   'P 1'
#
loop_
_entity.id
_entity.type
_entity.pdbx_description
1 polymer ?
#
loop_
_entity_poly.entity_id
_entity_poly.type
_entity_poly.pdbx_seq_one_letter_code
_entity_poly.pdbx_strand_id
1 'polypeptide(L)'
;MILFNQQLPKVDLHKLCNRVAQNVKVPEALVCFLLFERLYAIKQHEAIIFLFESELAKLVHKLKGRFEMIPAGDQLQLKFSDGSILAHKNATITWFKLFELAYIDCSPKQITRANDELSNLLYENHTPAEQSACIPV
;
A
#
# COMPACT_ATOMS: atom_id res chain seq x y z
N MET A 1 0.88 18.41 -3.46
CA MET A 1 -0.39 17.74 -3.15
C MET A 1 -0.98 17.28 -4.47
N ILE A 2 -0.71 16.04 -4.89
CA ILE A 2 -1.20 15.50 -6.16
C ILE A 2 -2.61 14.98 -5.93
N LEU A 3 -3.58 15.61 -6.58
CA LEU A 3 -4.99 15.23 -6.56
C LEU A 3 -5.15 13.92 -7.36
N PHE A 4 -5.21 12.78 -6.66
CA PHE A 4 -5.70 11.52 -7.22
C PHE A 4 -7.22 11.59 -7.43
N ASN A 5 -7.67 12.49 -8.31
CA ASN A 5 -9.10 12.71 -8.58
C ASN A 5 -9.55 12.10 -9.91
N GLN A 6 -8.78 11.18 -10.46
CA GLN A 6 -9.10 10.51 -11.71
C GLN A 6 -8.90 9.02 -11.53
N GLN A 7 -9.86 8.25 -12.05
CA GLN A 7 -9.86 6.79 -12.09
C GLN A 7 -8.43 6.28 -12.25
N LEU A 8 -7.94 5.50 -11.26
CA LEU A 8 -6.74 4.70 -11.45
C LEU A 8 -6.97 3.95 -12.79
N PRO A 9 -6.08 4.08 -13.78
CA PRO A 9 -6.22 3.32 -15.02
C PRO A 9 -6.32 1.82 -14.72
N LYS A 10 -6.45 0.95 -15.72
CA LYS A 10 -6.36 -0.52 -15.56
C LYS A 10 -4.95 -0.97 -15.11
N VAL A 11 -4.43 -0.38 -14.04
CA VAL A 11 -3.15 -0.63 -13.40
C VAL A 11 -3.41 -1.75 -12.41
N ASP A 12 -2.74 -2.86 -12.66
CA ASP A 12 -2.69 -3.96 -11.73
C ASP A 12 -1.86 -3.53 -10.50
N LEU A 13 -2.56 -3.11 -9.44
CA LEU A 13 -1.97 -2.55 -8.23
C LEU A 13 -1.05 -3.54 -7.52
N HIS A 14 -1.31 -4.84 -7.66
CA HIS A 14 -0.45 -5.89 -7.10
C HIS A 14 0.86 -6.00 -7.88
N LYS A 15 0.81 -5.99 -9.23
CA LYS A 15 2.04 -5.92 -10.05
C LYS A 15 2.85 -4.66 -9.78
N LEU A 16 2.20 -3.54 -9.54
CA LEU A 16 2.87 -2.30 -9.14
C LEU A 16 3.64 -2.50 -7.82
N CYS A 17 3.00 -3.05 -6.79
CA CYS A 17 3.66 -3.36 -5.52
C CYS A 17 4.86 -4.28 -5.69
N ASN A 18 4.71 -5.36 -6.46
CA ASN A 18 5.78 -6.31 -6.75
C ASN A 18 6.97 -5.63 -7.47
N ARG A 19 6.71 -4.79 -8.47
CA ARG A 19 7.75 -4.08 -9.22
C ARG A 19 8.53 -3.11 -8.33
N VAL A 20 7.84 -2.30 -7.52
CA VAL A 20 8.50 -1.40 -6.55
C VAL A 20 9.34 -2.20 -5.55
N ALA A 21 8.79 -3.29 -5.02
CA ALA A 21 9.46 -4.15 -4.06
C ALA A 21 10.77 -4.71 -4.61
N GLN A 22 10.76 -5.17 -5.87
CA GLN A 22 11.95 -5.65 -6.58
C GLN A 22 12.97 -4.53 -6.82
N ASN A 23 12.52 -3.36 -7.29
CA ASN A 23 13.39 -2.23 -7.61
C ASN A 23 14.10 -1.68 -6.36
N VAL A 24 13.37 -1.54 -5.26
CA VAL A 24 13.89 -0.96 -4.00
C VAL A 24 14.53 -2.02 -3.10
N LYS A 25 14.31 -3.31 -3.39
CA LYS A 25 14.74 -4.47 -2.59
C LYS A 25 14.15 -4.46 -1.19
N VAL A 26 12.83 -4.30 -1.12
CA VAL A 26 12.04 -4.37 0.12
C VAL A 26 10.94 -5.42 -0.02
N PRO A 27 10.38 -5.95 1.10
CA PRO A 27 9.26 -6.86 1.03
C PRO A 27 8.02 -6.23 0.38
N GLU A 28 7.34 -6.99 -0.46
CA GLU A 28 6.13 -6.53 -1.17
C GLU A 28 5.03 -6.08 -0.20
N ALA A 29 4.88 -6.76 0.95
CA ALA A 29 3.93 -6.38 1.99
C ALA A 29 4.12 -4.93 2.48
N LEU A 30 5.36 -4.43 2.58
CA LEU A 30 5.63 -3.04 2.95
C LEU A 30 5.11 -2.07 1.88
N VAL A 31 5.34 -2.38 0.61
CA VAL A 31 4.85 -1.56 -0.50
C VAL A 31 3.33 -1.61 -0.57
N CYS A 32 2.71 -2.77 -0.39
CA CYS A 32 1.27 -2.91 -0.32
C CYS A 32 0.68 -2.05 0.81
N PHE A 33 1.34 -1.95 1.97
CA PHE A 33 0.91 -1.05 3.03
C PHE A 33 0.96 0.43 2.61
N LEU A 34 2.06 0.86 2.00
CA LEU A 34 2.19 2.24 1.52
C LEU A 34 1.11 2.58 0.49
N LEU A 35 0.82 1.65 -0.43
CA LEU A 35 -0.24 1.82 -1.42
C LEU A 35 -1.63 1.79 -0.78
N PHE A 36 -1.87 0.86 0.15
CA PHE A 36 -3.13 0.76 0.89
C PHE A 36 -3.46 2.06 1.62
N GLU A 37 -2.52 2.65 2.36
CA GLU A 37 -2.77 3.91 3.10
C GLU A 37 -3.16 5.04 2.14
N ARG A 38 -2.50 5.15 0.98
CA ARG A 38 -2.85 6.13 -0.06
C ARG A 38 -4.23 5.86 -0.63
N LEU A 39 -4.52 4.61 -1.00
CA LEU A 39 -5.83 4.21 -1.53
C LEU A 39 -6.94 4.45 -0.53
N TYR A 40 -6.74 4.11 0.75
CA TYR A 40 -7.76 4.23 1.78
C TYR A 40 -8.16 5.68 2.01
N ALA A 41 -7.21 6.62 1.92
CA ALA A 41 -7.47 8.05 2.02
C ALA A 41 -8.35 8.61 0.88
N ILE A 42 -8.43 7.94 -0.27
CA ILE A 42 -9.12 8.44 -1.48
C ILE A 42 -10.35 7.59 -1.82
N LYS A 43 -10.24 6.26 -1.67
CA LYS A 43 -11.20 5.24 -2.08
C LYS A 43 -11.18 4.03 -1.14
N GLN A 44 -11.79 4.18 0.03
CA GLN A 44 -11.80 3.16 1.09
C GLN A 44 -12.24 1.76 0.63
N HIS A 45 -13.27 1.66 -0.21
CA HIS A 45 -13.77 0.36 -0.69
C HIS A 45 -12.75 -0.38 -1.58
N GLU A 46 -12.13 0.33 -2.53
CA GLU A 46 -11.07 -0.24 -3.39
C GLU A 46 -9.84 -0.63 -2.54
N ALA A 47 -9.48 0.17 -1.54
CA ALA A 47 -8.38 -0.13 -0.62
C ALA A 47 -8.63 -1.41 0.19
N ILE A 48 -9.88 -1.63 0.63
CA ILE A 48 -10.26 -2.85 1.36
C ILE A 48 -10.16 -4.09 0.47
N ILE A 49 -10.65 -4.02 -0.77
CA ILE A 49 -10.54 -5.12 -1.75
C ILE A 49 -9.05 -5.43 -1.99
N PHE A 50 -8.26 -4.39 -2.28
CA PHE A 50 -6.81 -4.51 -2.48
C PHE A 50 -6.11 -5.15 -1.28
N LEU A 51 -6.46 -4.76 -0.05
CA LEU A 51 -5.86 -5.32 1.17
C LEU A 51 -5.98 -6.84 1.17
N PHE A 52 -7.18 -7.40 0.97
CA PHE A 52 -7.40 -8.85 1.05
C PHE A 52 -6.64 -9.66 0.01
N GLU A 53 -6.40 -9.10 -1.17
CA GLU A 53 -5.71 -9.77 -2.27
C GLU A 53 -4.18 -9.58 -2.20
N SER A 54 -3.69 -8.73 -1.28
CA SER A 54 -2.29 -8.34 -1.20
C SER A 54 -1.40 -9.25 -0.35
N GLU A 55 -0.08 -9.14 -0.58
CA GLU A 55 0.94 -9.74 0.30
C GLU A 55 0.88 -9.17 1.73
N LEU A 56 0.29 -7.98 1.93
CA LEU A 56 0.07 -7.43 3.26
C LEU A 56 -0.93 -8.27 4.07
N ALA A 57 -2.06 -8.66 3.49
CA ALA A 57 -3.02 -9.53 4.19
C ALA A 57 -2.40 -10.90 4.50
N LYS A 58 -1.60 -11.46 3.59
CA LYS A 58 -0.86 -12.71 3.84
C LYS A 58 0.10 -12.58 5.01
N LEU A 59 0.84 -11.47 5.09
CA LEU A 59 1.73 -11.19 6.22
C LEU A 59 0.96 -11.07 7.54
N VAL A 60 -0.11 -10.27 7.55
CA VAL A 60 -0.97 -10.09 8.73
C VAL A 60 -1.53 -11.43 9.20
N HIS A 61 -2.02 -12.24 8.25
CA HIS A 61 -2.57 -13.56 8.56
C HIS A 61 -1.53 -14.50 9.14
N LYS A 62 -0.30 -14.51 8.58
CA LYS A 62 0.81 -15.33 9.07
C LYS A 62 1.21 -14.97 10.51
N LEU A 63 1.16 -13.69 10.88
CA LEU A 63 1.63 -13.21 12.18
C LEU A 63 0.55 -13.25 13.27
N LYS A 64 -0.70 -12.94 12.91
CA LYS A 64 -1.79 -12.70 13.86
C LYS A 64 -3.04 -13.53 13.60
N GLY A 65 -3.09 -14.29 12.51
CA GLY A 65 -4.21 -15.14 12.16
C GLY A 65 -5.38 -14.39 11.55
N ARG A 66 -6.60 -14.83 11.85
CA ARG A 66 -7.83 -14.22 11.32
C ARG A 66 -8.10 -12.88 12.02
N PHE A 67 -8.68 -11.95 11.27
CA PHE A 67 -9.04 -10.63 11.77
C PHE A 67 -10.41 -10.20 11.26
N GLU A 68 -11.05 -9.34 12.02
CA GLU A 68 -12.22 -8.55 11.65
C GLU A 68 -11.78 -7.14 11.29
N MET A 69 -12.38 -6.56 10.25
CA MET A 69 -12.13 -5.18 9.85
C MET A 69 -13.18 -4.26 10.46
N ILE A 70 -12.71 -3.18 11.08
CA ILE A 70 -13.55 -2.16 11.70
C ILE A 70 -13.17 -0.82 11.06
N PRO A 71 -14.01 -0.26 10.16
CA PRO A 71 -13.81 1.08 9.65
C PRO A 71 -13.91 2.10 10.79
N ALA A 72 -12.90 2.98 10.92
CA ALA A 72 -12.84 3.97 11.98
C ALA A 72 -12.48 5.35 11.41
N GLY A 73 -13.40 5.94 10.65
CA GLY A 73 -13.23 7.26 10.04
C GLY A 73 -12.17 7.25 8.94
N ASP A 74 -11.03 7.90 9.20
CA ASP A 74 -9.90 8.06 8.27
C ASP A 74 -8.95 6.85 8.23
N GLN A 75 -9.21 5.83 9.06
CA GLN A 75 -8.37 4.65 9.18
C GLN A 75 -9.17 3.34 9.18
N LEU A 76 -8.48 2.25 8.91
CA LEU A 76 -8.97 0.88 9.08
C LEU A 76 -8.34 0.26 10.33
N GLN A 77 -9.16 -0.33 11.19
CA GLN A 77 -8.70 -1.13 12.32
C GLN A 77 -8.89 -2.62 12.00
N LEU A 78 -7.88 -3.43 12.32
CA LEU A 78 -7.95 -4.89 12.24
C LEU A 78 -7.98 -5.46 13.65
N LYS A 79 -9.08 -6.10 14.03
CA LYS A 79 -9.27 -6.72 15.35
C LYS A 79 -9.01 -8.22 15.26
N PHE A 80 -8.11 -8.74 16.08
CA PHE A 80 -7.75 -10.16 16.11
C PHE A 80 -8.51 -10.93 17.19
N SER A 81 -8.45 -12.26 17.13
CA SER A 81 -9.13 -13.15 18.09
C SER A 81 -8.63 -13.03 19.52
N ASP A 82 -7.38 -12.58 19.71
CA ASP A 82 -6.79 -12.29 21.03
C ASP A 82 -7.21 -10.93 21.59
N GLY A 83 -8.09 -10.20 20.89
CA GLY A 83 -8.58 -8.88 21.28
C GLY A 83 -7.64 -7.73 20.92
N SER A 84 -6.44 -8.01 20.41
CA SER A 84 -5.53 -6.94 19.96
C SER A 84 -6.05 -6.25 18.70
N ILE A 85 -5.75 -4.97 18.58
CA ILE A 85 -6.14 -4.14 17.44
C ILE A 85 -4.88 -3.66 16.73
N LEU A 86 -4.84 -3.82 15.40
CA LEU A 86 -3.85 -3.24 14.50
C LEU A 86 -4.45 -2.04 13.77
N ALA A 87 -3.81 -0.88 13.88
CA ALA A 87 -4.17 0.32 13.13
C ALA A 87 -2.97 1.28 13.03
N HIS A 88 -3.16 2.41 12.34
CA HIS A 88 -2.13 3.44 12.25
C HIS A 88 -1.88 4.14 13.61
N LYS A 89 -2.95 4.45 14.34
CA LYS A 89 -2.95 5.14 15.64
C LYS A 89 -3.99 4.52 16.59
N ASN A 90 -3.82 4.74 17.89
CA ASN A 90 -4.74 4.26 18.94
C ASN A 90 -4.99 2.74 18.89
N ALA A 91 -3.94 1.97 18.64
CA ALA A 91 -3.99 0.52 18.44
C ALA A 91 -3.15 -0.21 19.49
N THR A 92 -3.44 -1.49 19.72
CA THR A 92 -2.58 -2.37 20.54
C THR A 92 -1.23 -2.58 19.85
N ILE A 93 -1.24 -2.68 18.52
CA ILE A 93 -0.05 -2.81 17.68
C ILE A 93 -0.19 -1.87 16.47
N THR A 94 0.88 -1.17 16.12
CA THR A 94 0.91 -0.34 14.90
C THR A 94 1.42 -1.14 13.71
N TRP A 95 1.16 -0.66 12.49
CA TRP A 95 1.71 -1.27 11.27
C TRP A 95 3.23 -1.40 11.31
N PHE A 96 3.95 -0.34 11.73
CA PHE A 96 5.40 -0.41 11.88
C PHE A 96 5.85 -1.42 12.94
N LYS A 97 5.11 -1.55 14.05
CA LYS A 97 5.43 -2.58 15.04
C LYS A 97 5.18 -3.99 14.50
N LEU A 98 4.13 -4.20 13.70
CA LEU A 98 3.89 -5.46 13.00
C LEU A 98 5.05 -5.79 12.04
N PHE A 99 5.52 -4.81 11.27
CA PHE A 99 6.66 -5.00 10.36
C PHE A 99 7.97 -5.31 11.11
N GLU A 100 8.20 -4.67 12.26
CA GLU A 100 9.33 -4.98 13.13
C GLU A 100 9.28 -6.45 13.60
N LEU A 101 8.10 -6.94 14.03
CA LEU A 101 7.90 -8.36 14.38
C LEU A 101 8.11 -9.31 13.20
N ALA A 102 7.91 -8.81 11.98
CA ALA A 102 8.16 -9.53 10.74
C ALA A 102 9.63 -9.46 10.26
N TYR A 103 10.51 -8.78 11.01
CA TYR A 103 11.89 -8.47 10.61
C TYR A 103 11.99 -7.68 9.29
N ILE A 104 11.02 -6.79 9.04
CA ILE A 104 10.98 -5.92 7.86
C ILE A 104 11.58 -4.56 8.23
N ASP A 105 12.67 -4.18 7.57
CA ASP A 105 13.32 -2.87 7.77
C ASP A 105 12.40 -1.73 7.30
N CYS A 106 11.93 -0.95 8.27
CA CYS A 106 11.12 0.25 8.09
C CYS A 106 11.91 1.53 8.35
N SER A 107 13.23 1.52 8.14
CA SER A 107 14.05 2.73 8.27
C SER A 107 13.51 3.86 7.37
N PRO A 108 13.59 5.13 7.81
CA PRO A 108 13.08 6.26 7.02
C PRO A 108 13.62 6.27 5.59
N LYS A 109 14.88 5.89 5.41
CA LYS A 109 15.51 5.78 4.09
C LYS A 109 14.81 4.76 3.18
N GLN A 110 14.44 3.58 3.70
CA GLN A 110 13.72 2.57 2.92
C GLN A 110 12.29 3.02 2.59
N ILE A 111 11.59 3.57 3.57
CA ILE A 111 10.22 4.08 3.39
C ILE A 111 10.19 5.18 2.33
N THR A 112 11.11 6.14 2.39
CA THR A 112 11.20 7.22 1.39
C THR A 112 11.47 6.65 0.00
N ARG A 113 12.45 5.76 -0.16
CA ARG A 113 12.76 5.16 -1.48
C ARG A 113 11.58 4.37 -2.05
N ALA A 114 10.88 3.58 -1.24
CA ALA A 114 9.69 2.85 -1.67
C ALA A 114 8.55 3.81 -2.05
N ASN A 115 8.35 4.88 -1.28
CA ASN A 115 7.34 5.89 -1.58
C ASN A 115 7.63 6.67 -2.86
N ASP A 116 8.89 7.01 -3.13
CA ASP A 116 9.30 7.74 -4.32
C ASP A 116 9.09 6.87 -5.57
N GLU A 117 9.58 5.63 -5.54
CA GLU A 117 9.40 4.67 -6.64
C GLU A 117 7.93 4.38 -6.91
N LEU A 118 7.12 4.18 -5.85
CA LEU A 118 5.68 3.99 -5.99
C LEU A 118 5.01 5.20 -6.65
N SER A 119 5.42 6.42 -6.29
CA SER A 119 4.87 7.65 -6.88
C SER A 119 5.27 7.81 -8.35
N ASN A 120 6.52 7.50 -8.69
CA ASN A 120 7.03 7.55 -10.06
C ASN A 120 6.24 6.59 -10.97
N LEU A 121 6.11 5.33 -10.57
CA LEU A 121 5.39 4.35 -11.36
C LEU A 121 3.89 4.68 -11.47
N LEU A 122 3.26 5.19 -10.41
CA LEU A 122 1.89 5.68 -10.52
C LEU A 122 1.78 6.82 -11.54
N TYR A 123 2.70 7.78 -11.50
CA TYR A 123 2.72 8.91 -12.46
C TYR A 123 2.92 8.44 -13.91
N GLU A 124 3.87 7.53 -14.16
CA GLU A 124 4.09 6.93 -15.48
C GLU A 124 2.82 6.28 -16.03
N ASN A 125 2.05 5.57 -15.19
CA ASN A 125 0.81 4.92 -15.60
C ASN A 125 -0.37 5.91 -15.76
N HIS A 126 -0.25 7.14 -15.25
CA HIS A 126 -1.24 8.20 -15.40
C HIS A 126 -0.94 9.16 -16.56
N THR A 127 0.26 9.12 -17.13
CA THR A 127 0.62 9.95 -18.27
C THR A 127 0.14 9.23 -19.55
N PRO A 128 -0.82 9.78 -20.31
CA PRO A 128 -1.17 9.21 -21.61
C PRO A 128 0.10 9.12 -22.46
N ALA A 129 0.22 8.08 -23.27
CA ALA A 129 1.26 7.94 -24.29
C ALA A 129 1.11 8.98 -25.44
N GLU A 130 0.78 10.23 -25.12
CA GLU A 130 0.67 11.35 -26.05
C GLU A 130 1.94 12.20 -25.96
N GLN A 131 3.07 11.65 -26.41
CA GLN A 131 4.25 12.45 -26.76
C GLN A 131 5.29 11.69 -27.62
N SER A 132 4.83 10.77 -28.47
CA SER A 132 5.69 10.15 -29.51
C SER A 132 5.01 10.15 -30.89
N ALA A 133 4.33 11.24 -31.24
CA ALA A 133 3.81 11.47 -32.59
C ALA A 133 3.76 12.96 -32.91
N CYS A 134 4.92 13.62 -32.95
CA CYS A 134 5.09 14.86 -33.69
C CYS A 134 6.43 14.78 -34.44
N ILE A 135 6.41 14.09 -35.59
CA ILE A 135 7.34 14.39 -36.67
C ILE A 135 6.62 15.42 -37.55
N PRO A 136 7.05 16.69 -37.61
CA PRO A 136 6.75 17.50 -38.77
C PRO A 136 7.77 17.18 -39.87
N VAL A 137 7.21 16.80 -41.01
CA VAL A 137 7.85 16.71 -42.34
C VAL A 137 8.30 18.10 -42.79
#